data_AF-A0A6G1RWT2-F1
#
_entry.id   AF-A0A6G1RWT2-F1
#
_cell.length_a   1.000
_cell.length_b   1.000
_cell.length_c   1.000
_cell.angle_alpha   90.00
_cell.angle_beta   90.00
_cell.angle_gamma   90.00
#
_symmetry.space_group_name_H-M   'P 1'
#
loop_
_entity.id
_entity.type
_entity.pdbx_description
1 polymer ?
#
loop_
_entity_poly.entity_id
_entity_poly.type
_entity_poly.pdbx_seq_one_letter_code
_entity_poly.pdbx_strand_id
1 'polypeptide(L)'
;NNLTQEKVEELANKTVYGQKYLKEMYLLNLKQGEIMQEVEEYLPSFFKWAEDFMHNPANQSKMELKLSSGGKTDFSSKIEIVDILDIEENIWSPRFGLKG
;
A
#
# COMPACT_ATOMS: atom_id res chain seq x y z
N ASN A 1 15.76 5.30 3.67
CA ASN A 1 14.30 5.48 3.50
C ASN A 1 13.95 5.36 2.03
N ASN A 2 13.21 4.33 1.64
CA ASN A 2 12.84 4.08 0.24
C ASN A 2 11.55 4.80 -0.19
N LEU A 3 10.92 5.54 0.73
CA LEU A 3 9.66 6.25 0.51
C LEU A 3 9.85 7.77 0.42
N THR A 4 10.97 8.23 -0.12
CA THR A 4 11.14 9.67 -0.39
C THR A 4 10.27 10.08 -1.58
N GLN A 5 9.75 11.31 -1.54
CA GLN A 5 8.85 11.82 -2.57
C GLN A 5 9.42 11.64 -3.99
N GLU A 6 10.69 12.01 -4.18
CA GLU A 6 11.41 11.86 -5.45
C GLU A 6 11.40 10.43 -6.00
N LYS A 7 11.61 9.42 -5.13
CA LYS A 7 11.63 8.00 -5.56
C LYS A 7 10.25 7.50 -5.96
N VAL A 8 9.22 7.94 -5.24
CA VAL A 8 7.83 7.54 -5.52
C VAL A 8 7.35 8.20 -6.82
N GLU A 9 7.68 9.47 -7.05
CA GLU A 9 7.38 10.17 -8.31
C GLU A 9 8.14 9.57 -9.50
N GLU A 10 9.41 9.19 -9.33
CA GLU A 10 10.18 8.48 -10.35
C GLU A 10 9.53 7.13 -10.69
N LEU A 11 9.11 6.37 -9.67
CA LEU A 11 8.42 5.10 -9.85
C LEU A 11 7.07 5.28 -10.54
N ALA A 12 6.28 6.29 -10.16
CA ALA A 12 5.00 6.61 -10.78
C ALA A 12 5.19 6.91 -12.28
N ASN A 13 6.15 7.77 -12.62
CA ASN A 13 6.52 8.08 -14.01
C ASN A 13 6.89 6.81 -14.78
N LYS A 14 7.80 6.00 -14.23
CA LYS A 14 8.24 4.76 -14.87
C LYS A 14 7.11 3.75 -15.07
N THR A 15 6.14 3.75 -14.16
CA THR A 15 4.98 2.85 -14.19
C THR A 15 3.97 3.29 -15.24
N VAL A 16 3.55 4.56 -15.23
CA VAL A 16 2.52 5.11 -16.14
C VAL A 16 3.03 5.22 -17.59
N TYR A 17 4.29 5.64 -17.77
CA TYR A 17 4.91 5.71 -19.09
C TYR A 17 5.56 4.39 -19.52
N GLY A 18 5.47 3.35 -18.69
CA GLY A 18 5.95 2.01 -19.00
C GLY A 18 5.08 1.29 -20.02
N GLN A 19 5.67 0.30 -20.70
CA GLN A 19 4.96 -0.51 -21.71
C GLN A 19 3.86 -1.41 -21.13
N LYS A 20 3.92 -1.71 -19.82
CA LYS A 20 3.00 -2.64 -19.14
C LYS A 20 1.55 -2.20 -19.23
N TYR A 21 1.28 -0.91 -19.00
CA TYR A 21 -0.09 -0.35 -18.93
C TYR A 21 -0.49 0.38 -20.21
N LEU A 22 0.46 0.68 -21.10
CA LEU A 22 0.19 1.37 -22.37
C LEU A 22 -0.86 0.66 -23.22
N LYS A 23 -0.83 -0.67 -23.25
CA LYS A 23 -1.82 -1.47 -24.00
C LYS A 23 -3.24 -1.32 -23.43
N GLU A 24 -3.36 -1.29 -22.10
CA GLU A 24 -4.66 -1.15 -21.42
C GLU A 24 -5.20 0.28 -21.59
N MET A 25 -4.35 1.29 -21.46
CA MET A 25 -4.71 2.69 -21.73
C MET A 25 -5.21 2.89 -23.16
N TYR A 26 -4.54 2.26 -24.14
CA TYR A 26 -4.95 2.32 -25.54
C TYR A 26 -6.32 1.65 -25.75
N LEU A 27 -6.55 0.47 -25.17
CA LEU A 27 -7.84 -0.23 -25.25
C LEU A 27 -9.00 0.59 -24.67
N LEU A 28 -8.73 1.36 -23.62
CA LEU A 28 -9.72 2.17 -22.93
C LEU A 28 -9.81 3.61 -23.44
N ASN A 29 -9.03 3.97 -24.48
CA ASN A 29 -8.96 5.32 -25.05
C ASN A 29 -8.61 6.40 -24.00
N LEU A 30 -7.69 6.09 -23.09
CA LEU A 30 -7.24 6.96 -22.00
C LEU A 30 -5.93 7.65 -22.38
N LYS A 31 -5.74 8.91 -21.96
CA LYS A 31 -4.46 9.60 -22.14
C LYS A 31 -3.53 9.33 -20.95
N GLN A 32 -2.25 9.05 -21.23
CA GLN A 32 -1.25 8.80 -20.19
C GLN A 32 -1.13 9.96 -19.19
N GLY A 33 -1.27 11.21 -19.63
CA GLY A 33 -1.25 12.38 -18.75
C GLY A 33 -2.43 12.46 -17.78
N GLU A 34 -3.62 12.01 -18.21
CA GLU A 34 -4.80 11.95 -17.34
C GLU A 34 -4.61 10.88 -16.24
N ILE A 35 -4.01 9.74 -16.60
CA ILE A 35 -3.67 8.69 -15.61
C ILE A 35 -2.58 9.14 -14.65
N MET A 36 -1.58 9.87 -15.15
CA MET A 36 -0.51 10.39 -14.31
C MET A 36 -1.05 11.37 -13.26
N GLN A 37 -1.95 12.28 -13.66
CA GLN A 37 -2.60 13.20 -12.73
C GLN A 37 -3.38 12.45 -11.66
N GLU A 38 -4.17 11.45 -12.04
CA GLU A 38 -4.90 10.61 -11.08
C GLU A 38 -3.93 9.94 -10.10
N VAL A 39 -2.83 9.36 -10.57
CA VAL A 39 -1.81 8.73 -9.71
C VAL A 39 -1.18 9.74 -8.74
N GLU A 40 -0.86 10.94 -9.23
CA GLU A 40 -0.29 12.03 -8.42
C GLU A 40 -1.23 12.46 -7.28
N GLU A 41 -2.55 12.45 -7.50
CA GLU A 41 -3.54 12.76 -6.46
C GLU A 41 -3.54 11.73 -5.31
N TYR A 42 -3.17 10.47 -5.57
CA TYR A 42 -3.04 9.44 -4.53
C TYR A 42 -1.72 9.49 -3.77
N LEU A 43 -0.64 10.05 -4.34
CA LEU A 43 0.69 10.05 -3.71
C LEU A 43 0.72 10.66 -2.30
N PRO A 44 0.05 11.81 -2.01
CA PRO A 44 -0.02 12.37 -0.66
C PRO A 44 -0.58 11.39 0.37
N SER A 45 -1.55 10.55 -0.04
CA SER A 45 -2.15 9.55 0.84
C SER A 45 -1.16 8.44 1.21
N PHE A 46 -0.23 8.11 0.31
CA PHE A 46 0.80 7.10 0.57
C PHE A 46 1.80 7.60 1.62
N PHE A 47 2.23 8.87 1.49
CA PHE A 47 3.11 9.49 2.48
C PHE A 47 2.43 9.62 3.83
N LYS A 48 1.17 10.06 3.87
CA LYS A 48 0.40 10.14 5.10
C LYS A 48 0.31 8.79 5.81
N TRP A 49 -0.03 7.72 5.07
CA TRP A 49 -0.07 6.37 5.62
C TRP A 49 1.30 5.93 6.17
N ALA A 50 2.38 6.19 5.43
CA ALA A 50 3.72 5.81 5.88
C ALA A 50 4.20 6.64 7.08
N GLU A 51 3.81 7.90 7.19
CA GLU A 51 4.07 8.72 8.38
C GLU A 51 3.32 8.16 9.59
N ASP A 52 2.03 7.84 9.43
CA ASP A 52 1.16 7.35 10.50
C ASP A 52 1.57 5.97 11.04
N PHE A 53 2.04 5.07 10.16
CA PHE A 53 2.29 3.65 10.52
C PHE A 53 3.76 3.22 10.52
N MET A 54 4.65 3.88 9.78
CA MET A 54 6.07 3.47 9.68
C MET A 54 7.06 4.44 10.37
N HIS A 55 6.74 5.74 10.49
CA HIS A 55 7.71 6.74 10.98
C HIS A 55 7.34 7.38 12.32
N ASN A 56 6.05 7.47 12.68
CA ASN A 56 5.63 8.17 13.90
C ASN A 56 4.61 7.38 14.75
N PRO A 57 5.08 6.48 15.63
CA PRO A 57 4.20 5.73 16.53
C PRO A 57 3.55 6.56 17.65
N ALA A 58 3.85 7.87 17.74
CA ALA A 58 3.26 8.76 18.74
C ALA A 58 1.92 9.36 18.29
N ASN A 59 1.66 9.49 16.97
CA ASN A 59 0.44 10.09 16.41
C ASN A 59 -0.70 9.09 16.12
N GLN A 60 -0.53 7.84 16.56
CA GLN A 60 -1.35 6.72 16.09
C GLN A 60 -2.84 6.85 16.40
N SER A 61 -3.63 6.61 15.36
CA SER A 61 -5.02 6.16 15.44
C SER A 61 -5.11 4.99 16.42
N LYS A 62 -5.79 5.22 17.54
CA LYS A 62 -6.10 4.19 18.54
C LYS A 62 -7.03 3.16 17.90
N MET A 63 -6.50 1.98 17.58
CA MET A 63 -7.29 0.88 17.01
C MET A 63 -7.54 -0.21 18.05
N GLU A 64 -8.74 -0.77 18.03
CA GLU A 64 -9.10 -1.93 18.83
C GLU A 64 -8.82 -3.20 18.03
N LEU A 65 -7.76 -3.93 18.41
CA LEU A 65 -7.41 -5.20 17.77
C LEU A 65 -7.78 -6.36 18.71
N LYS A 66 -8.89 -7.03 18.40
CA LYS A 66 -9.36 -8.21 19.15
C LYS A 66 -8.76 -9.49 18.56
N LEU A 67 -7.72 -10.02 19.20
CA LEU A 67 -7.16 -11.33 18.86
C LEU A 67 -7.73 -12.40 19.79
N SER A 68 -8.16 -13.54 19.24
CA SER A 68 -8.71 -14.68 19.99
C SER A 68 -7.69 -15.32 20.95
N SER A 69 -6.42 -14.97 20.81
CA SER A 69 -5.31 -15.40 21.67
C SER A 69 -5.19 -14.61 22.99
N GLY A 70 -5.90 -13.48 23.14
CA GLY A 70 -5.80 -12.61 24.31
C GLY A 70 -7.10 -12.61 25.13
N GLY A 71 -7.03 -13.04 26.39
CA GLY A 71 -8.14 -12.85 27.33
C GLY A 71 -8.49 -11.36 27.45
N LYS A 72 -9.80 -11.05 27.46
CA LYS A 72 -10.43 -9.71 27.58
C LYS A 72 -9.44 -8.56 27.84
N THR A 73 -9.03 -7.87 26.79
CA THR A 73 -8.23 -6.66 26.88
C THR A 73 -8.81 -5.58 25.97
N ASP A 74 -9.68 -4.74 26.54
CA ASP A 74 -10.20 -3.50 25.95
C ASP A 74 -9.11 -2.41 26.01
N PHE A 75 -7.99 -2.64 25.32
CA PHE A 75 -6.91 -1.65 25.24
C PHE A 75 -6.72 -1.24 23.79
N SER A 76 -7.00 0.04 23.50
CA SER A 76 -6.66 0.60 22.20
C SER A 76 -5.15 0.41 21.98
N SER A 77 -4.82 -0.40 20.99
CA SER A 77 -3.45 -0.83 20.73
C SER A 77 -2.80 0.09 19.72
N LYS A 78 -1.50 0.23 19.87
CA LYS A 78 -0.62 0.98 18.99
C LYS A 78 -0.14 0.05 17.88
N ILE A 79 -0.39 0.40 16.62
CA ILE A 79 -0.03 -0.43 15.45
C ILE A 79 1.11 0.25 14.71
N GLU A 80 2.22 -0.47 14.56
CA GLU A 80 3.42 -0.03 13.84
C GLU A 80 3.77 -1.06 12.77
N ILE A 81 4.06 -0.59 11.57
CA ILE A 81 4.52 -1.41 10.45
C ILE A 81 6.03 -1.25 10.37
N VAL A 82 6.74 -2.29 10.81
CA VAL A 82 8.20 -2.27 10.93
C VAL A 82 8.88 -2.53 9.59
N ASP A 83 8.37 -3.50 8.82
CA ASP A 83 8.95 -3.89 7.54
C ASP A 83 7.94 -4.61 6.65
N ILE A 84 8.26 -4.69 5.36
CA ILE A 84 7.53 -5.47 4.36
C ILE A 84 8.31 -6.76 4.12
N LEU A 85 7.77 -7.88 4.60
CA LEU A 85 8.46 -9.18 4.52
C LEU A 85 8.34 -9.84 3.15
N ASP A 86 7.20 -9.67 2.49
CA ASP A 86 6.94 -10.24 1.15
C ASP A 86 5.99 -9.34 0.35
N ILE A 87 6.06 -9.43 -0.98
CA ILE A 87 5.24 -8.69 -1.94
C ILE A 87 4.74 -9.67 -3.01
N GLU A 88 3.45 -9.65 -3.31
CA GLU A 88 2.79 -10.60 -4.22
C GLU A 88 2.93 -12.08 -3.76
N GLU A 89 2.86 -12.32 -2.44
CA GLU A 89 2.83 -13.67 -1.87
C GLU A 89 1.60 -14.44 -2.37
N ASN A 90 1.81 -15.55 -3.09
CA ASN A 90 0.74 -16.45 -3.54
C ASN A 90 0.87 -17.80 -2.82
N ILE A 91 -0.10 -18.10 -1.97
CA ILE A 91 -0.15 -19.31 -1.14
C ILE A 91 -1.23 -20.24 -1.67
N TRP A 92 -0.84 -21.47 -1.96
CA TRP A 92 -1.80 -22.54 -2.27
C TRP A 92 -2.00 -23.39 -1.04
N SER A 93 -3.23 -23.51 -0.58
CA SER A 93 -3.61 -24.32 0.57
C SER A 93 -4.52 -25.47 0.13
N PRO A 94 -3.94 -26.64 -0.22
CA PRO A 94 -4.69 -27.84 -0.58
C PRO A 94 -5.63 -28.30 0.53
N ARG A 95 -5.27 -28.05 1.79
CA ARG A 95 -6.06 -28.43 2.96
C ARG A 95 -7.42 -27.74 3.00
N PHE A 96 -7.49 -26.52 2.48
CA PHE A 96 -8.73 -25.73 2.44
C PHE A 96 -9.26 -25.54 1.02
N GLY A 97 -8.58 -26.06 0.00
CA GLY A 97 -8.93 -25.85 -1.41
C GLY A 97 -8.83 -24.37 -1.83
N LEU A 98 -7.96 -23.59 -1.18
CA LEU A 98 -7.79 -22.16 -1.42
C LEU A 98 -6.48 -21.86 -2.14
N LYS A 99 -6.48 -20.83 -2.99
CA LYS A 99 -5.29 -20.20 -3.57
C LYS A 99 -5.49 -18.69 -3.61
N GLY A 100 -4.43 -17.94 -3.39
CA GLY A 100 -4.44 -16.48 -3.41
C GLY A 100 -3.06 -15.95 -3.09
#